data_AF-A0A518EZ36-F1
#
_entry.id   AF-A0A518EZ36-F1
#
_cell.length_a   1.000
_cell.length_b   1.000
_cell.length_c   1.000
_cell.angle_alpha   90.00
_cell.angle_beta   90.00
_cell.angle_gamma   90.00
#
_symmetry.space_group_name_H-M   'P 1'
#
loop_
_entity.id
_entity.type
_entity.pdbx_description
1 polymer ?
#
loop_
_entity_poly.entity_id
_entity_poly.type
_entity_poly.pdbx_seq_one_letter_code
_entity_poly.pdbx_strand_id
1 'polypeptide(L)'
;MGSMNRRNMLRASGLVGALTLHRATGSPWVKGPSGAGKAKDLERAAAILAAAESFGRGGGYDKSWSSSGCPAPVEHEGETILQGSAKGTYCCGWTFAVAMKALTDAGALKKKSAADLRRFQKVWFGATGVEEEALKQCALAVQQLGVGEEVKADEAMAGDFAQLWRKKDRPSGHSVLFLGWVEVAGERIGFSYLSSQGSTDGIGHAVEYFADAKAGHGRVDPERLYFARLAL
;
A
#
# COMPACT_ATOMS: atom_id res chain seq x y z
N MET A 1 34.44 -20.20 -23.87
CA MET A 1 34.10 -20.48 -25.29
C MET A 1 32.96 -21.49 -25.28
N GLY A 2 31.71 -21.04 -25.36
CA GLY A 2 30.86 -21.16 -26.56
C GLY A 2 30.05 -22.46 -26.46
N SER A 3 28.73 -22.56 -26.63
CA SER A 3 27.74 -21.75 -27.32
C SER A 3 26.35 -22.19 -26.83
N MET A 4 25.42 -21.24 -26.78
CA MET A 4 23.96 -21.49 -26.76
C MET A 4 23.54 -22.40 -27.93
N ASN A 5 22.43 -23.12 -27.77
CA ASN A 5 21.59 -23.43 -28.92
C ASN A 5 20.10 -23.25 -28.60
N ARG A 6 19.42 -22.47 -29.45
CA ARG A 6 17.98 -22.24 -29.48
C ARG A 6 17.40 -23.15 -30.56
N ARG A 7 16.19 -23.66 -30.32
CA ARG A 7 15.06 -23.87 -31.25
C ARG A 7 14.36 -25.19 -30.93
N ASN A 8 13.15 -25.09 -30.39
CA ASN A 8 11.97 -25.52 -31.14
C ASN A 8 10.76 -24.70 -30.72
N MET A 9 10.01 -24.29 -31.72
CA MET A 9 8.95 -23.30 -31.74
C MET A 9 7.72 -24.01 -32.34
N LEU A 10 6.54 -23.83 -31.73
CA LEU A 10 5.19 -23.97 -32.33
C LEU A 10 4.76 -25.42 -32.73
N ARG A 11 3.55 -25.95 -32.49
CA ARG A 11 2.18 -25.44 -32.27
C ARG A 11 1.32 -26.60 -31.72
N ALA A 12 0.35 -26.29 -30.85
CA ALA A 12 -1.00 -26.89 -30.83
C ALA A 12 -1.84 -26.15 -29.76
N SER A 13 -2.45 -25.00 -30.03
CA SER A 13 -3.88 -24.85 -30.36
C SER A 13 -4.84 -25.76 -29.57
N GLY A 14 -5.59 -25.17 -28.64
CA GLY A 14 -6.77 -25.76 -28.01
C GLY A 14 -7.22 -24.98 -26.76
N LEU A 15 -8.43 -24.42 -26.80
CA LEU A 15 -9.11 -23.66 -25.74
C LEU A 15 -8.60 -22.23 -25.44
N VAL A 16 -8.91 -21.32 -26.37
CA VAL A 16 -9.25 -19.95 -25.99
C VAL A 16 -10.70 -19.97 -25.50
N GLY A 17 -10.88 -20.16 -24.19
CA GLY A 17 -12.13 -19.83 -23.53
C GLY A 17 -12.21 -18.31 -23.43
N ALA A 18 -13.10 -17.69 -24.20
CA ALA A 18 -13.36 -16.26 -24.15
C ALA A 18 -13.81 -15.87 -22.73
N LEU A 19 -12.92 -15.28 -21.94
CA LEU A 19 -13.30 -14.59 -20.72
C LEU A 19 -13.91 -13.25 -21.14
N THR A 20 -15.23 -13.26 -21.31
CA THR A 20 -16.01 -12.05 -21.59
C THR A 20 -15.82 -11.08 -20.43
N LEU A 21 -15.06 -10.00 -20.66
CA LEU A 21 -15.06 -8.83 -19.78
C LEU A 21 -16.48 -8.26 -19.79
N HIS A 22 -17.30 -8.68 -18.84
CA HIS A 22 -18.54 -7.99 -18.54
C HIS A 22 -18.16 -6.64 -17.96
N ARG A 23 -18.48 -5.57 -18.69
CA ARG A 23 -18.64 -4.23 -18.13
C ARG A 23 -19.74 -4.33 -17.07
N ALA A 24 -19.34 -4.59 -15.83
CA ALA A 24 -20.24 -4.48 -14.68
C ALA A 24 -20.47 -2.99 -14.40
N THR A 25 -21.48 -2.43 -15.06
CA THR A 25 -22.11 -1.17 -14.65
C THR A 25 -22.89 -1.47 -13.37
N GLY A 26 -22.20 -1.40 -12.23
CA GLY A 26 -22.76 -1.67 -10.91
C GLY A 26 -21.63 -2.06 -9.96
N SER A 27 -21.12 -1.08 -9.22
CA SER A 27 -20.03 -1.27 -8.24
C SER A 27 -20.53 -2.15 -7.09
N PRO A 28 -20.00 -3.38 -6.85
CA PRO A 28 -20.53 -4.29 -5.84
C PRO A 28 -19.70 -4.25 -4.54
N TRP A 29 -19.18 -3.08 -4.14
CA TRP A 29 -18.30 -3.00 -2.98
C TRP A 29 -19.07 -2.89 -1.65
N VAL A 30 -18.93 -3.95 -0.85
CA VAL A 30 -18.90 -3.97 0.63
C VAL A 30 -20.24 -3.85 1.39
N LYS A 31 -20.69 -4.97 1.99
CA LYS A 31 -21.55 -4.94 3.19
C LYS A 31 -20.72 -4.47 4.40
N GLY A 32 -20.61 -3.15 4.57
CA GLY A 32 -20.03 -2.52 5.76
C GLY A 32 -21.09 -2.15 6.81
N PRO A 33 -20.71 -1.96 8.09
CA PRO A 33 -21.60 -1.83 9.25
C PRO A 33 -22.61 -0.67 9.13
N SER A 34 -23.84 -0.84 9.63
CA SER A 34 -24.88 0.20 9.59
C SER A 34 -24.72 1.20 10.75
N GLY A 35 -24.58 2.51 10.46
CA GLY A 35 -24.62 3.57 11.48
C GLY A 35 -23.79 4.82 11.13
N ALA A 36 -23.87 5.86 11.96
CA ALA A 36 -23.15 7.14 11.81
C ALA A 36 -21.61 6.99 11.74
N GLY A 37 -21.06 5.93 12.35
CA GLY A 37 -19.63 5.58 12.21
C GLY A 37 -19.20 5.32 10.77
N LYS A 38 -20.06 4.68 9.96
CA LYS A 38 -19.76 4.37 8.55
C LYS A 38 -19.66 5.62 7.69
N ALA A 39 -20.46 6.65 7.95
CA ALA A 39 -20.37 7.92 7.21
C ALA A 39 -19.01 8.59 7.45
N LYS A 40 -18.58 8.67 8.72
CA LYS A 40 -17.27 9.23 9.08
C LYS A 40 -16.12 8.41 8.49
N ASP A 41 -16.22 7.09 8.50
CA ASP A 41 -15.21 6.22 7.91
C ASP A 41 -15.12 6.37 6.38
N LEU A 42 -16.25 6.58 5.70
CA LEU A 42 -16.27 6.86 4.26
C LEU A 42 -15.68 8.23 3.92
N GLU A 43 -15.97 9.26 4.71
CA GLU A 43 -15.38 10.61 4.55
C GLU A 43 -13.86 10.56 4.73
N ARG A 44 -13.40 9.85 5.77
CA ARG A 44 -11.98 9.61 6.01
C ARG A 44 -11.32 8.89 4.84
N ALA A 45 -11.91 7.79 4.38
CA ALA A 45 -11.41 7.04 3.23
C ALA A 45 -11.33 7.92 1.98
N ALA A 46 -12.36 8.73 1.72
CA ALA A 46 -12.39 9.67 0.60
C ALA A 46 -11.28 10.72 0.70
N ALA A 47 -11.02 11.28 1.88
CA ALA A 47 -9.93 12.24 2.09
C ALA A 47 -8.54 11.62 1.82
N ILE A 48 -8.31 10.39 2.30
CA ILE A 48 -7.04 9.68 2.07
C ILE A 48 -6.87 9.33 0.59
N LEU A 49 -7.92 8.84 -0.08
CA LEU A 49 -7.88 8.54 -1.51
C LEU A 49 -7.67 9.81 -2.34
N ALA A 50 -8.29 10.93 -1.98
CA ALA A 50 -8.05 12.22 -2.63
C ALA A 50 -6.59 12.67 -2.47
N ALA A 51 -6.00 12.50 -1.28
CA ALA A 51 -4.58 12.74 -1.07
C ALA A 51 -3.71 11.83 -1.95
N ALA A 52 -4.06 10.55 -2.08
CA ALA A 52 -3.36 9.59 -2.93
C ALA A 52 -3.38 10.00 -4.41
N GLU A 53 -4.56 10.39 -4.94
CA GLU A 53 -4.68 10.78 -6.35
C GLU A 53 -3.96 12.08 -6.69
N SER A 54 -3.76 12.97 -5.70
CA SER A 54 -3.04 14.23 -5.94
C SER A 54 -1.58 14.05 -6.35
N PHE A 55 -0.99 12.87 -6.10
CA PHE A 55 0.37 12.53 -6.55
C PHE A 55 0.42 11.93 -7.97
N GLY A 56 -0.73 11.70 -8.60
CA GLY A 56 -0.82 11.06 -9.92
C GLY A 56 -0.40 9.59 -9.93
N ARG A 57 -0.14 9.07 -11.13
CA ARG A 57 0.26 7.67 -11.39
C ARG A 57 1.60 7.64 -12.14
N GLY A 58 2.35 6.55 -11.99
CA GLY A 58 3.69 6.39 -12.53
C GLY A 58 4.74 7.15 -11.70
N GLY A 59 5.57 7.95 -12.37
CA GLY A 59 6.67 8.68 -11.73
C GLY A 59 7.96 7.87 -11.58
N GLY A 60 8.00 6.64 -12.11
CA GLY A 60 9.17 5.78 -12.09
C GLY A 60 9.35 5.04 -10.77
N TYR A 61 9.98 3.87 -10.84
CA TYR A 61 10.42 3.12 -9.67
C TYR A 61 11.94 3.14 -9.52
N ASP A 62 12.44 3.71 -8.42
CA ASP A 62 13.89 3.75 -8.17
C ASP A 62 14.37 2.35 -7.74
N LYS A 63 15.13 1.68 -8.60
CA LYS A 63 15.68 0.34 -8.31
C LYS A 63 17.01 0.40 -7.56
N SER A 64 17.59 1.59 -7.40
CA SER A 64 18.89 1.78 -6.76
C SER A 64 18.82 1.86 -5.24
N TRP A 65 17.62 2.07 -4.68
CA TRP A 65 17.40 2.23 -3.24
C TRP A 65 18.25 3.36 -2.61
N SER A 66 18.63 4.37 -3.41
CA SER A 66 19.58 5.44 -3.01
C SER A 66 18.93 6.80 -2.74
N SER A 67 17.62 6.93 -2.96
CA SER A 67 16.83 8.14 -2.71
C SER A 67 15.84 7.97 -1.55
N SER A 68 15.02 9.00 -1.28
CA SER A 68 13.90 8.90 -0.32
C SER A 68 12.73 8.06 -0.84
N GLY A 69 12.63 7.86 -2.16
CA GLY A 69 11.46 7.27 -2.81
C GLY A 69 10.16 8.05 -2.63
N CYS A 70 10.23 9.30 -2.16
CA CYS A 70 9.07 10.16 -1.93
C CYS A 70 8.70 10.93 -3.22
N PRO A 71 7.43 10.99 -3.65
CA PRO A 71 7.05 11.64 -4.91
C PRO A 71 7.26 13.15 -4.93
N ALA A 72 7.23 13.80 -3.77
CA ALA A 72 7.44 15.22 -3.60
C ALA A 72 8.03 15.49 -2.21
N PRO A 73 8.63 16.66 -1.95
CA PRO A 73 8.99 17.06 -0.59
C PRO A 73 7.80 17.01 0.35
N VAL A 74 8.01 16.45 1.55
CA VAL A 74 7.05 16.52 2.66
C VAL A 74 7.52 17.62 3.59
N GLU A 75 6.70 18.65 3.74
CA GLU A 75 6.99 19.83 4.55
C GLU A 75 5.99 19.95 5.71
N HIS A 76 6.45 20.52 6.82
CA HIS A 76 5.61 20.84 7.97
C HIS A 76 6.13 22.11 8.63
N GLU A 77 5.27 23.12 8.77
CA GLU A 77 5.59 24.41 9.42
C GLU A 77 6.88 25.08 8.89
N GLY A 78 7.11 24.97 7.57
CA GLY A 78 8.30 25.55 6.91
C GLY A 78 9.57 24.69 7.00
N GLU A 79 9.52 23.54 7.66
CA GLU A 79 10.61 22.57 7.69
C GLU A 79 10.37 21.42 6.70
N THR A 80 11.41 21.03 5.95
CA THR A 80 11.36 19.77 5.19
C THR A 80 11.57 18.57 6.11
N ILE A 81 10.60 17.66 6.11
CA ILE A 81 10.63 16.39 6.83
C ILE A 81 11.29 15.30 5.99
N LEU A 82 10.92 15.22 4.70
CA LEU A 82 11.49 14.26 3.75
C LEU A 82 11.61 14.91 2.37
N GLN A 83 12.78 14.78 1.75
CA GLN A 83 13.00 15.30 0.40
C GLN A 83 12.24 14.48 -0.65
N GLY A 84 11.78 15.11 -1.72
CA GLY A 84 11.29 14.41 -2.91
C GLY A 84 12.42 13.69 -3.65
N SER A 85 12.08 12.64 -4.39
CA SER A 85 13.02 11.89 -5.21
C SER A 85 12.81 12.18 -6.70
N ALA A 86 13.87 12.61 -7.37
CA ALA A 86 13.90 12.73 -8.83
C ALA A 86 14.15 11.38 -9.55
N LYS A 87 14.56 10.33 -8.81
CA LYS A 87 14.93 9.02 -9.38
C LYS A 87 13.73 8.06 -9.49
N GLY A 88 12.59 8.46 -8.96
CA GLY A 88 11.41 7.63 -8.82
C GLY A 88 11.04 7.36 -7.38
N THR A 89 9.99 6.56 -7.21
CA THR A 89 9.30 6.37 -5.92
C THR A 89 9.57 4.99 -5.33
N TYR A 90 9.36 4.86 -4.02
CA TYR A 90 9.22 3.58 -3.31
C TYR A 90 7.84 3.46 -2.69
N CYS A 91 7.45 2.23 -2.39
CA CYS A 91 6.22 1.93 -1.67
C CYS A 91 6.08 2.74 -0.36
N CYS A 92 7.05 2.67 0.54
CA CYS A 92 7.02 3.38 1.82
C CYS A 92 7.11 4.91 1.69
N GLY A 93 7.89 5.41 0.73
CA GLY A 93 8.01 6.85 0.48
C GLY A 93 6.72 7.46 -0.04
N TRP A 94 6.06 6.77 -0.98
CA TRP A 94 4.77 7.20 -1.48
C TRP A 94 3.66 7.09 -0.42
N THR A 95 3.51 5.96 0.28
CA THR A 95 2.47 5.83 1.32
C THR A 95 2.65 6.83 2.46
N PHE A 96 3.90 7.12 2.84
CA PHE A 96 4.20 8.16 3.81
C PHE A 96 3.75 9.54 3.32
N ALA A 97 4.03 9.90 2.07
CA ALA A 97 3.61 11.18 1.49
C ALA A 97 2.09 11.32 1.49
N VAL A 98 1.35 10.24 1.16
CA VAL A 98 -0.11 10.20 1.22
C VAL A 98 -0.61 10.41 2.66
N ALA A 99 -0.05 9.69 3.63
CA ALA A 99 -0.44 9.82 5.03
C ALA A 99 -0.19 11.24 5.56
N MET A 100 1.00 11.79 5.30
CA MET A 100 1.37 13.14 5.70
C MET A 100 0.45 14.19 5.09
N LYS A 101 0.14 14.07 3.79
CA LYS A 101 -0.80 14.98 3.13
C LYS A 101 -2.19 14.92 3.77
N ALA A 102 -2.76 13.71 3.94
CA ALA A 102 -4.08 13.56 4.53
C ALA A 102 -4.16 14.12 5.96
N LEU A 103 -3.13 13.88 6.78
CA LEU A 103 -3.04 14.38 8.15
C LEU A 103 -2.87 15.91 8.19
N THR A 104 -2.07 16.49 7.29
CA THR A 104 -1.90 17.93 7.17
C THR A 104 -3.21 18.61 6.74
N ASP A 105 -3.87 18.09 5.71
CA ASP A 105 -5.12 18.63 5.19
C ASP A 105 -6.23 18.59 6.26
N ALA A 106 -6.25 17.55 7.11
CA ALA A 106 -7.16 17.46 8.26
C ALA A 106 -6.74 18.31 9.48
N GLY A 107 -5.53 18.90 9.47
CA GLY A 107 -4.99 19.66 10.59
C GLY A 107 -4.55 18.80 11.79
N ALA A 108 -4.44 17.48 11.63
CA ALA A 108 -4.06 16.53 12.69
C ALA A 108 -2.61 16.70 13.16
N LEU A 109 -1.77 17.39 12.37
CA LEU A 109 -0.35 17.61 12.67
C LEU A 109 -0.03 18.94 13.37
N LYS A 110 -1.01 19.84 13.58
CA LYS A 110 -0.80 21.23 14.08
C LYS A 110 -0.06 21.34 15.43
N LYS A 111 0.02 20.27 16.20
CA LYS A 111 0.70 20.23 17.52
C LYS A 111 1.91 19.29 17.53
N LYS A 112 2.32 18.78 16.36
CA LYS A 112 3.45 17.86 16.22
C LYS A 112 4.66 18.66 15.77
N SER A 113 5.79 18.43 16.40
CA SER A 113 7.05 19.06 15.99
C SER A 113 7.62 18.39 14.74
N ALA A 114 8.51 19.07 14.02
CA ALA A 114 9.24 18.44 12.92
C ALA A 114 10.08 17.23 13.39
N ALA A 115 10.55 17.22 14.64
CA ALA A 115 11.24 16.07 15.24
C ALA A 115 10.30 14.85 15.40
N ASP A 116 9.06 15.07 15.83
CA ASP A 116 8.04 14.01 15.91
C ASP A 116 7.74 13.43 14.54
N LEU A 117 7.65 14.27 13.51
CA LEU A 117 7.36 13.84 12.15
C LEU A 117 8.53 13.11 11.49
N ARG A 118 9.77 13.51 11.78
CA ARG A 118 10.97 12.75 11.38
C ARG A 118 11.05 11.39 12.09
N ARG A 119 10.62 11.31 13.36
CA ARG A 119 10.50 10.02 14.06
C ARG A 119 9.40 9.16 13.43
N PHE A 120 8.24 9.75 13.17
CA PHE A 120 7.13 9.09 12.50
C PHE A 120 7.55 8.52 11.14
N GLN A 121 8.29 9.29 10.33
CA GLN A 121 8.88 8.82 9.07
C GLN A 121 9.80 7.61 9.26
N LYS A 122 10.70 7.63 10.24
CA LYS A 122 11.60 6.51 10.53
C LYS A 122 10.82 5.24 10.90
N VAL A 123 9.83 5.35 11.78
CA VAL A 123 8.99 4.21 12.19
C VAL A 123 8.16 3.70 11.02
N TRP A 124 7.61 4.59 10.19
CA TRP A 124 6.89 4.24 8.95
C TRP A 124 7.77 3.46 7.97
N PHE A 125 9.08 3.70 7.96
CA PHE A 125 10.04 3.01 7.10
C PHE A 125 10.62 1.75 7.76
N GLY A 126 10.18 1.40 8.98
CA GLY A 126 10.68 0.26 9.75
C GLY A 126 12.05 0.50 10.42
N ALA A 127 12.54 1.74 10.49
CA ALA A 127 13.80 2.09 11.13
C ALA A 127 13.62 2.32 12.65
N THR A 128 13.14 1.31 13.36
CA THR A 128 12.84 1.35 14.81
C THR A 128 14.02 0.89 15.68
N GLY A 129 14.92 0.07 15.14
CA GLY A 129 15.99 -0.59 15.89
C GLY A 129 15.55 -1.87 16.62
N VAL A 130 14.27 -2.23 16.55
CA VAL A 130 13.69 -3.46 17.11
C VAL A 130 12.99 -4.22 15.97
N GLU A 131 13.45 -5.43 15.67
CA GLU A 131 13.04 -6.19 14.47
C GLU A 131 11.53 -6.46 14.45
N GLU A 132 10.96 -6.86 15.59
CA GLU A 132 9.54 -7.17 15.72
C GLU A 132 8.66 -5.94 15.49
N GLU A 133 9.09 -4.78 15.97
CA GLU A 133 8.42 -3.50 15.73
C GLU A 133 8.51 -3.07 14.26
N ALA A 134 9.67 -3.28 13.64
CA ALA A 134 9.92 -2.94 12.25
C ALA A 134 9.00 -3.70 11.28
N LEU A 135 8.41 -4.82 11.69
CA LEU A 135 7.44 -5.56 10.89
C LEU A 135 6.12 -4.79 10.69
N LYS A 136 5.71 -4.00 11.67
CA LYS A 136 4.39 -3.32 11.70
C LYS A 136 4.37 -2.00 10.93
N GLN A 137 5.51 -1.32 10.82
CA GLN A 137 5.71 -0.07 10.09
C GLN A 137 4.58 0.95 10.30
N CYS A 138 3.71 1.17 9.30
CA CYS A 138 2.65 2.17 9.34
C CYS A 138 1.70 1.98 10.52
N ALA A 139 1.36 0.73 10.91
CA ALA A 139 0.49 0.45 12.04
C ALA A 139 1.10 0.95 13.36
N LEU A 140 2.38 0.68 13.57
CA LEU A 140 3.11 1.17 14.74
C LEU A 140 3.31 2.70 14.68
N ALA A 141 3.62 3.23 13.50
CA ALA A 141 3.91 4.64 13.31
C ALA A 141 2.71 5.53 13.69
N VAL A 142 1.49 5.18 13.23
CA VAL A 142 0.30 5.99 13.50
C VAL A 142 -0.09 5.95 14.98
N GLN A 143 0.12 4.80 15.63
CA GLN A 143 -0.12 4.64 17.07
C GLN A 143 0.87 5.48 17.88
N GLN A 144 2.18 5.39 17.59
CA GLN A 144 3.21 6.13 18.33
C GLN A 144 3.08 7.64 18.15
N LEU A 145 2.70 8.13 16.96
CA LEU A 145 2.46 9.56 16.75
C LEU A 145 1.10 10.00 17.34
N GLY A 146 0.17 9.07 17.60
CA GLY A 146 -1.17 9.36 18.11
C GLY A 146 -2.08 10.01 17.07
N VAL A 147 -1.98 9.55 15.81
CA VAL A 147 -2.74 10.06 14.65
C VAL A 147 -3.54 8.96 13.95
N GLY A 148 -3.72 7.82 14.61
CA GLY A 148 -4.41 6.67 14.07
C GLY A 148 -4.23 5.44 14.95
N GLU A 149 -4.70 4.31 14.44
CA GLU A 149 -4.70 3.02 15.13
C GLU A 149 -4.34 1.86 14.20
N GLU A 150 -3.88 0.76 14.80
CA GLU A 150 -3.76 -0.53 14.11
C GLU A 150 -5.16 -1.13 13.95
N VAL A 151 -5.45 -1.64 12.76
CA VAL A 151 -6.76 -2.23 12.41
C VAL A 151 -6.60 -3.72 12.14
N LYS A 152 -7.58 -4.52 12.53
CA LYS A 152 -7.59 -5.94 12.20
C LYS A 152 -7.93 -6.14 10.72
N ALA A 153 -7.40 -7.19 10.10
CA ALA A 153 -7.64 -7.45 8.68
C ALA A 153 -9.12 -7.64 8.32
N ASP A 154 -9.95 -8.19 9.22
CA ASP A 154 -11.40 -8.29 9.02
C ASP A 154 -12.15 -6.96 9.05
N GLU A 155 -11.58 -5.96 9.70
CA GLU A 155 -12.09 -4.59 9.82
C GLU A 155 -11.49 -3.63 8.80
N ALA A 156 -10.50 -4.08 8.02
CA ALA A 156 -9.80 -3.27 7.03
C ALA A 156 -10.75 -2.77 5.93
N MET A 157 -10.60 -1.52 5.54
CA MET A 157 -11.41 -0.85 4.52
C MET A 157 -10.57 0.01 3.59
N ALA A 158 -11.13 0.36 2.44
CA ALA A 158 -10.48 1.25 1.49
C ALA A 158 -9.98 2.53 2.17
N GLY A 159 -8.73 2.92 1.90
CA GLY A 159 -8.10 4.07 2.54
C GLY A 159 -7.27 3.72 3.78
N ASP A 160 -7.36 2.50 4.31
CA ASP A 160 -6.40 2.04 5.32
C ASP A 160 -5.03 1.81 4.67
N PHE A 161 -3.97 2.13 5.39
CA PHE A 161 -2.60 1.77 5.00
C PHE A 161 -2.32 0.35 5.45
N ALA A 162 -1.45 -0.36 4.74
CA ALA A 162 -1.00 -1.67 5.18
C ALA A 162 0.48 -1.88 4.94
N GLN A 163 1.12 -2.58 5.86
CA GLN A 163 2.40 -3.23 5.64
C GLN A 163 2.16 -4.73 5.48
N LEU A 164 2.47 -5.26 4.30
CA LEU A 164 2.39 -6.69 3.99
C LEU A 164 3.78 -7.31 3.92
N TRP A 165 3.86 -8.61 4.21
CA TRP A 165 5.06 -9.41 4.01
C TRP A 165 4.75 -10.64 3.15
N ARG A 166 5.72 -11.02 2.31
CA ARG A 166 5.68 -12.29 1.56
C ARG A 166 6.39 -13.40 2.33
N LYS A 167 6.05 -14.67 2.02
CA LYS A 167 6.60 -15.86 2.69
C LYS A 167 8.13 -15.86 2.80
N LYS A 168 8.62 -16.52 3.85
CA LYS A 168 10.04 -16.51 4.29
C LYS A 168 11.04 -17.10 3.30
N ASP A 169 10.61 -17.86 2.30
CA ASP A 169 11.49 -18.34 1.24
C ASP A 169 11.97 -17.19 0.33
N ARG A 170 11.20 -16.09 0.26
CA ARG A 170 11.59 -14.81 -0.37
C ARG A 170 10.96 -13.62 0.39
N PRO A 171 11.46 -13.30 1.59
CA PRO A 171 10.85 -12.30 2.44
C PRO A 171 11.02 -10.93 1.78
N SER A 172 9.91 -10.25 1.56
CA SER A 172 9.89 -8.87 1.09
C SER A 172 8.69 -8.16 1.70
N GLY A 173 8.95 -6.97 2.24
CA GLY A 173 7.92 -6.08 2.74
C GLY A 173 7.38 -5.17 1.65
N HIS A 174 6.13 -4.74 1.77
CA HIS A 174 5.54 -3.76 0.85
C HIS A 174 4.51 -2.89 1.57
N SER A 175 4.70 -1.58 1.51
CA SER A 175 3.76 -0.61 2.09
C SER A 175 2.73 -0.20 1.04
N VAL A 176 1.44 -0.26 1.37
CA VAL A 176 0.37 -0.05 0.40
C VAL A 176 -0.76 0.78 1.00
N LEU A 177 -1.59 1.37 0.13
CA LEU A 177 -2.90 1.90 0.46
C LEU A 177 -3.96 0.88 0.02
N PHE A 178 -4.62 0.25 0.97
CA PHE A 178 -5.59 -0.81 0.72
C PHE A 178 -6.85 -0.27 0.02
N LEU A 179 -7.36 -1.02 -0.96
CA LEU A 179 -8.59 -0.67 -1.68
C LEU A 179 -9.71 -1.68 -1.45
N GLY A 180 -9.39 -2.96 -1.25
CA GLY A 180 -10.41 -3.97 -0.98
C GLY A 180 -9.89 -5.39 -1.03
N TRP A 181 -10.65 -6.30 -0.42
CA TRP A 181 -10.39 -7.73 -0.50
C TRP A 181 -10.77 -8.28 -1.87
N VAL A 182 -10.01 -9.28 -2.35
CA VAL A 182 -10.37 -10.10 -3.50
C VAL A 182 -10.92 -11.42 -2.96
N GLU A 183 -12.18 -11.69 -3.28
CA GLU A 183 -12.93 -12.84 -2.77
C GLU A 183 -13.44 -13.71 -3.93
N VAL A 184 -13.32 -15.03 -3.76
CA VAL A 184 -13.87 -16.03 -4.70
C VAL A 184 -14.66 -17.04 -3.88
N ALA A 185 -15.95 -17.21 -4.22
CA ALA A 185 -16.86 -18.10 -3.49
C ALA A 185 -16.90 -17.86 -1.97
N GLY A 186 -16.74 -16.60 -1.54
CA GLY A 186 -16.72 -16.20 -0.12
C GLY A 186 -15.38 -16.41 0.60
N GLU A 187 -14.36 -16.93 -0.09
CA GLU A 187 -12.99 -17.05 0.45
C GLU A 187 -12.16 -15.82 0.04
N ARG A 188 -11.51 -15.16 1.00
CA ARG A 188 -10.53 -14.10 0.72
C ARG A 188 -9.24 -14.73 0.19
N ILE A 189 -8.94 -14.45 -1.07
CA ILE A 189 -7.77 -15.01 -1.76
C ILE A 189 -6.65 -13.99 -1.97
N GLY A 190 -6.90 -12.72 -1.67
CA GLY A 190 -5.97 -11.62 -1.92
C GLY A 190 -6.61 -10.26 -1.68
N PHE A 191 -5.97 -9.20 -2.18
CA PHE A 191 -6.47 -7.83 -2.07
C PHE A 191 -5.95 -6.93 -3.18
N SER A 192 -6.70 -5.88 -3.47
CA SER A 192 -6.29 -4.77 -4.33
C SER A 192 -5.78 -3.60 -3.50
N TYR A 193 -4.83 -2.86 -4.06
CA TYR A 193 -4.20 -1.74 -3.38
C TYR A 193 -3.60 -0.74 -4.38
N LEU A 194 -3.25 0.44 -3.87
CA LEU A 194 -2.37 1.40 -4.53
C LEU A 194 -1.00 1.37 -3.85
N SER A 195 0.07 1.39 -4.62
CA SER A 195 1.43 1.56 -4.11
C SER A 195 2.38 2.01 -5.21
N SER A 196 3.63 2.26 -4.86
CA SER A 196 4.73 2.36 -5.80
C SER A 196 5.54 1.07 -5.88
N GLN A 197 5.66 0.49 -7.07
CA GLN A 197 6.37 -0.77 -7.29
C GLN A 197 6.98 -0.88 -8.69
N GLY A 198 7.93 -1.80 -8.84
CA GLY A 198 8.64 -2.00 -10.11
C GLY A 198 7.74 -2.49 -11.26
N SER A 199 6.66 -3.23 -10.97
CA SER A 199 5.76 -3.73 -12.02
C SER A 199 4.78 -2.68 -12.56
N THR A 200 4.61 -1.56 -11.85
CA THR A 200 3.78 -0.42 -12.26
C THR A 200 4.64 0.79 -12.67
N ASP A 201 5.96 0.64 -12.66
CA ASP A 201 6.95 1.72 -12.87
C ASP A 201 6.64 2.99 -12.05
N GLY A 202 6.51 2.80 -10.74
CA GLY A 202 6.13 3.85 -9.80
C GLY A 202 4.72 3.63 -9.28
N ILE A 203 3.96 4.71 -9.07
CA ILE A 203 2.65 4.70 -8.40
C ILE A 203 1.59 4.05 -9.29
N GLY A 204 0.96 2.98 -8.84
CA GLY A 204 -0.07 2.28 -9.60
C GLY A 204 -0.99 1.42 -8.76
N HIS A 205 -2.01 0.88 -9.43
CA HIS A 205 -2.91 -0.12 -8.88
C HIS A 205 -2.30 -1.51 -9.06
N ALA A 206 -2.43 -2.35 -8.03
CA ALA A 206 -2.02 -3.73 -8.10
C ALA A 206 -2.97 -4.63 -7.30
N VAL A 207 -2.87 -5.93 -7.59
CA VAL A 207 -3.56 -7.00 -6.86
C VAL A 207 -2.52 -8.04 -6.48
N GLU A 208 -2.52 -8.45 -5.22
CA GLU A 208 -1.71 -9.57 -4.75
C GLU A 208 -2.58 -10.63 -4.07
N TYR A 209 -2.13 -11.87 -4.17
CA TYR A 209 -2.83 -13.04 -3.65
C TYR A 209 -2.07 -13.64 -2.48
N PHE A 210 -2.82 -14.25 -1.56
CA PHE A 210 -2.27 -14.99 -0.44
C PHE A 210 -1.59 -16.27 -0.91
N ALA A 211 -0.55 -16.66 -0.19
CA ALA A 211 0.28 -17.81 -0.54
C ALA A 211 -0.35 -19.16 -0.20
N ASP A 212 -1.52 -19.17 0.43
CA ASP A 212 -2.36 -20.33 0.75
C ASP A 212 -3.66 -20.35 -0.07
N ALA A 213 -3.92 -19.31 -0.89
CA ALA A 213 -5.09 -19.25 -1.73
C ALA A 213 -5.09 -20.37 -2.78
N LYS A 214 -6.13 -21.22 -2.77
CA LYS A 214 -6.26 -22.35 -3.71
C LYS A 214 -6.39 -21.91 -5.17
N ALA A 215 -6.88 -20.69 -5.40
CA ALA A 215 -7.19 -20.13 -6.71
C ALA A 215 -6.03 -19.33 -7.35
N GLY A 216 -4.86 -19.23 -6.73
CA GLY A 216 -3.77 -18.39 -7.27
C GLY A 216 -2.36 -18.71 -6.77
N HIS A 217 -1.36 -18.37 -7.57
CA HIS A 217 0.06 -18.44 -7.20
C HIS A 217 0.48 -17.20 -6.39
N GLY A 218 -0.19 -16.97 -5.25
CA GLY A 218 0.11 -15.87 -4.35
C GLY A 218 1.40 -16.07 -3.55
N ARG A 219 1.89 -14.98 -2.95
CA ARG A 219 3.09 -14.99 -2.10
C ARG A 219 2.92 -14.24 -0.80
N VAL A 220 1.84 -13.49 -0.64
CA VAL A 220 1.57 -12.73 0.57
C VAL A 220 1.25 -13.69 1.71
N ASP A 221 1.86 -13.44 2.85
CA ASP A 221 1.60 -14.18 4.08
C ASP A 221 0.40 -13.54 4.79
N PRO A 222 -0.77 -14.21 4.86
CA PRO A 222 -1.97 -13.62 5.45
C PRO A 222 -1.83 -13.34 6.95
N GLU A 223 -0.87 -13.97 7.63
CA GLU A 223 -0.58 -13.74 9.05
C GLU A 223 0.33 -12.52 9.29
N ARG A 224 0.89 -11.93 8.22
CA ARG A 224 1.83 -10.80 8.29
C ARG A 224 1.31 -9.61 7.50
N LEU A 225 0.08 -9.22 7.82
CA LEU A 225 -0.61 -8.03 7.33
C LEU A 225 -0.89 -7.10 8.51
N TYR A 226 -0.35 -5.89 8.47
CA TYR A 226 -0.51 -4.90 9.52
C TYR A 226 -1.21 -3.68 8.95
N PHE A 227 -2.48 -3.48 9.30
CA PHE A 227 -3.28 -2.35 8.81
C PHE A 227 -3.22 -1.17 9.76
N ALA A 228 -3.31 0.03 9.21
CA ALA A 228 -3.30 1.29 9.92
C ALA A 228 -4.41 2.21 9.39
N ARG A 229 -5.22 2.76 10.29
CA ARG A 229 -6.25 3.74 9.97
C ARG A 229 -5.91 5.08 10.60
N LEU A 230 -5.93 6.13 9.79
CA LEU A 230 -5.69 7.49 10.28
C LEU A 230 -6.89 8.03 11.05
N ALA A 231 -6.66 8.77 12.12
CA ALA A 231 -7.67 9.53 12.84
C ALA A 231 -7.77 10.94 12.24
N LEU A 232 -8.57 11.08 11.18
CA LEU A 232 -8.98 12.36 10.58
C LEU A 232 -10.25 12.92 11.24
#